data_AF-A0A9D6I5W0-F1
#
_entry.id   AF-A0A9D6I5W0-F1
#
_cell.length_a   1.000
_cell.length_b   1.000
_cell.length_c   1.000
_cell.angle_alpha   90.00
_cell.angle_beta   90.00
_cell.angle_gamma   90.00
#
_symmetry.space_group_name_H-M   'P 1'
#
loop_
_entity.id
_entity.type
_entity.pdbx_description
1 polymer ?
#
loop_
_entity_poly.entity_id
_entity_poly.type
_entity_poly.pdbx_seq_one_letter_code
_entity_poly.pdbx_strand_id
1 'polypeptide(L)' 'MARPVVELKGLTKAFGSLVAVEGIDLTVYEGEFVSLLGPSGGGK' A
#
# COMPACT_ATOMS: atom_id res chain seq x y z
N MET A 1 17.10 -15.50 -3.91
CA MET A 1 16.20 -14.64 -3.10
C MET A 1 14.80 -14.70 -3.70
N ALA A 2 13.75 -14.66 -2.90
CA ALA A 2 12.37 -14.72 -3.39
C ALA A 2 12.03 -13.43 -4.17
N ARG A 3 11.29 -13.56 -5.27
CA ARG A 3 10.82 -12.42 -6.08
C ARG A 3 9.48 -11.94 -5.53
N PRO A 4 9.28 -10.63 -5.30
CA PRO A 4 7.98 -10.13 -4.86
C PRO A 4 6.93 -10.25 -5.96
N VAL A 5 5.69 -10.53 -5.57
CA VAL A 5 4.51 -10.55 -6.45
C VAL A 5 3.81 -9.19 -6.50
N VAL A 6 3.97 -8.38 -5.46
CA VAL A 6 3.56 -6.96 -5.41
C VAL A 6 4.69 -6.14 -4.80
N GLU A 7 5.02 -5.01 -5.41
CA GLU A 7 5.97 -4.05 -4.87
C GLU A 7 5.45 -2.62 -5.07
N LEU A 8 5.30 -1.89 -3.97
CA LEU A 8 5.02 -0.46 -3.90
C LEU A 8 6.23 0.23 -3.29
N LYS A 9 6.66 1.32 -3.93
CA LYS A 9 7.78 2.16 -3.45
C LYS A 9 7.36 3.62 -3.45
N GLY A 10 7.34 4.26 -2.28
CA GLY A 10 6.99 5.65 -2.07
C GLY A 10 5.59 6.02 -2.57
N LEU A 11 4.64 5.08 -2.53
CA LEU A 11 3.31 5.30 -3.11
C LEU A 11 2.61 6.46 -2.40
N THR A 12 2.26 7.46 -3.19
CA THR A 12 1.44 8.60 -2.75
C THR A 12 0.20 8.68 -3.63
N LYS A 13 -0.97 8.77 -3.00
CA LYS A 13 -2.26 8.90 -3.69
C LYS A 13 -3.01 10.09 -3.12
N ALA A 14 -3.37 11.01 -4.00
CA ALA A 14 -4.23 12.15 -3.69
C ALA A 14 -5.54 12.12 -4.47
N PHE A 15 -6.58 12.72 -3.87
CA PHE A 15 -7.88 13.01 -4.44
C PHE A 15 -8.14 14.51 -4.27
N GLY A 16 -7.93 15.29 -5.34
CA GLY A 16 -7.94 16.75 -5.23
C GLY A 16 -6.86 17.23 -4.26
N SER A 17 -7.25 18.01 -3.25
CA SER A 17 -6.35 18.50 -2.20
C SER A 17 -6.13 17.50 -1.06
N LEU A 18 -6.83 16.35 -1.04
CA LEU A 18 -6.69 15.35 0.01
C LEU A 18 -5.62 14.33 -0.38
N VAL A 19 -4.55 14.22 0.41
CA VAL A 19 -3.58 13.12 0.32
C VAL A 19 -4.12 11.94 1.14
N ALA A 20 -4.51 10.86 0.47
CA ALA A 20 -5.12 9.69 1.09
C ALA A 20 -4.07 8.70 1.63
N VAL A 21 -2.97 8.53 0.90
CA VAL A 21 -1.75 7.84 1.38
C VAL A 21 -0.54 8.61 0.88
N GLU A 22 0.54 8.63 1.67
CA GLU A 22 1.76 9.38 1.37
C GLU A 22 2.99 8.51 1.66
N GLY A 23 3.83 8.34 0.65
CA GLY A 23 5.15 7.69 0.79
C GLY A 23 5.12 6.24 1.29
N ILE A 24 4.11 5.44 0.92
CA ILE A 24 4.00 4.06 1.42
C ILE A 24 4.84 3.08 0.60
N ASP A 25 5.66 2.30 1.32
CA ASP A 25 6.36 1.14 0.81
C ASP A 25 5.63 -0.15 1.23
N LEU A 26 5.42 -1.07 0.30
CA LEU A 26 4.83 -2.39 0.56
C LEU A 26 5.47 -3.42 -0.36
N THR A 27 5.92 -4.53 0.18
CA THR A 27 6.38 -5.67 -0.61
C THR A 27 5.59 -6.90 -0.17
N VAL A 28 5.01 -7.61 -1.13
CA VAL A 28 4.30 -8.86 -0.90
C VAL A 28 4.97 -9.96 -1.71
N TYR A 29 5.28 -11.07 -1.06
CA TYR A 29 5.88 -12.25 -1.66
C TYR A 29 4.84 -13.34 -1.94
N GLU A 30 5.22 -14.29 -2.80
CA GLU A 30 4.36 -15.42 -3.14
C GLU A 30 3.99 -16.24 -1.88
N GLY A 31 2.70 -16.53 -1.71
CA GLY A 31 2.17 -17.25 -0.55
C GLY A 31 1.87 -16.38 0.67
N GLU A 32 2.20 -15.08 0.66
CA GLU A 32 1.84 -14.16 1.74
C GLU A 32 0.38 -13.71 1.64
N PHE A 33 -0.29 -13.66 2.78
CA PHE A 33 -1.61 -13.08 2.92
C PHE A 33 -1.51 -11.74 3.65
N VAL A 34 -1.95 -10.67 2.98
CA VAL A 34 -1.90 -9.30 3.52
C VAL A 34 -3.31 -8.75 3.63
N SER A 35 -3.62 -8.13 4.77
CA SER A 35 -4.87 -7.40 5.00
C SER A 35 -4.55 -5.98 5.45
N LEU A 36 -5.18 -5.01 4.80
CA LEU A 36 -5.13 -3.61 5.22
C LEU A 36 -6.32 -3.35 6.15
N LEU A 37 -6.05 -2.89 7.36
CA LEU A 37 -7.06 -2.67 8.41
C LEU A 37 -7.07 -1.22 8.87
N GLY A 38 -8.26 -0.69 9.18
CA GLY A 38 -8.41 0.70 9.63
C GLY A 38 -9.80 1.28 9.39
N PRO A 39 -10.08 2.48 9.90
CA PRO A 39 -11.39 3.13 9.79
C PRO A 39 -11.75 3.48 8.34
N SER A 40 -13.04 3.75 8.09
CA SER A 40 -13.50 4.21 6.77
C SER A 40 -12.78 5.51 6.38
N GLY A 41 -12.38 5.63 5.11
CA GLY A 41 -11.63 6.78 4.58
C GLY A 41 -10.11 6.75 4.80
N GLY A 42 -9.56 5.72 5.46
CA GLY A 42 -8.11 5.65 5.76
C GLY A 42 -7.17 5.24 4.61
N GLY A 43 -7.60 5.29 3.35
CA GLY A 43 -6.72 5.04 2.20
C GLY A 43 -6.29 3.57 1.97
N LYS A 44 -7.05 2.62 2.54
CA LYS A 44 -6.89 1.18 2.29
C LYS A 44 -7.44 0.76 0.93
#